data_AF-A0A935MJ69-F1
#
_entry.id   AF-A0A935MJ69-F1
#
_cell.length_a   1.000
_cell.length_b   1.000
_cell.length_c   1.000
_cell.angle_alpha   90.00
_cell.angle_beta   90.00
_cell.angle_gamma   90.00
#
_symmetry.space_group_name_H-M   'P 1'
#
loop_
_entity.id
_entity.type
_entity.pdbx_description
1 polymer ?
#
loop_
_entity_poly.entity_id
_entity_poly.type
_entity_poly.pdbx_seq_one_letter_code
_entity_poly.pdbx_strand_id
1 'polypeptide(L)'
;MGYKRTQYRCLIRYIIAAYDPKSPLLINERDLNFRKTIAADIAGLPAKDEEYMDSVYSFSHPFLVDMLIKYFMRFSKSKEYAAIVVIENCFWESTKKLLEPIEGKSSKEQLDAVQKKSALKDELDKDIIRIDKLYKSFFGEDVELEKKGKLKITPENIAKLFN
;
A
#
# COMPACT_ATOMS: atom_id res chain seq x y z
N MET A 1 -28.33 -14.26 5.83
CA MET A 1 -26.97 -14.75 6.21
C MET A 1 -25.95 -14.81 5.06
N GLY A 2 -26.36 -14.85 3.78
CA GLY A 2 -25.41 -14.94 2.64
C GLY A 2 -24.57 -13.66 2.38
N TYR A 3 -25.19 -12.48 2.49
CA TYR A 3 -24.55 -11.19 2.17
C TYR A 3 -23.26 -10.91 2.96
N LYS A 4 -23.29 -11.10 4.29
CA LYS A 4 -22.11 -10.91 5.17
C LYS A 4 -20.96 -11.88 4.83
N ARG A 5 -21.26 -13.12 4.43
CA ARG A 5 -20.23 -14.10 4.02
C ARG A 5 -19.58 -13.71 2.70
N THR A 6 -20.35 -13.18 1.76
CA THR A 6 -19.82 -12.70 0.47
C THR A 6 -18.89 -11.51 0.69
N GLN A 7 -19.30 -10.51 1.47
CA GLN A 7 -18.45 -9.36 1.78
C GLN A 7 -17.14 -9.75 2.46
N TYR A 8 -17.18 -10.67 3.43
CA TYR A 8 -15.97 -11.16 4.09
C TYR A 8 -15.00 -11.84 3.11
N ARG A 9 -15.53 -12.63 2.16
CA ARG A 9 -14.71 -13.26 1.11
C ARG A 9 -14.05 -12.23 0.20
N CYS A 10 -14.77 -11.19 -0.21
CA CYS A 10 -14.21 -10.10 -1.01
C CYS A 10 -13.09 -9.38 -0.24
N LEU A 11 -13.29 -9.06 1.04
CA LEU A 11 -12.26 -8.40 1.86
C LEU A 11 -10.99 -9.25 2.04
N ILE A 12 -11.10 -10.58 2.24
CA ILE A 12 -9.92 -11.45 2.28
C ILE A 12 -9.17 -11.42 0.95
N ARG A 13 -9.88 -11.54 -0.18
CA ARG A 13 -9.27 -11.53 -1.51
C ARG A 13 -8.56 -10.21 -1.78
N TYR A 14 -9.19 -9.10 -1.40
CA TYR A 14 -8.61 -7.77 -1.47
C TYR A 14 -7.33 -7.68 -0.63
N ILE A 15 -7.35 -8.17 0.62
CA ILE A 15 -6.17 -8.16 1.49
C ILE A 15 -5.01 -8.94 0.86
N ILE A 16 -5.28 -10.15 0.37
CA ILE A 16 -4.26 -11.00 -0.25
C ILE A 16 -3.72 -10.33 -1.52
N ALA A 17 -4.60 -9.83 -2.39
CA ALA A 17 -4.19 -9.22 -3.65
C ALA A 17 -3.39 -7.92 -3.43
N ALA A 18 -3.83 -7.05 -2.53
CA ALA A 18 -3.20 -5.75 -2.30
C ALA A 18 -1.94 -5.85 -1.41
N TYR A 19 -1.96 -6.71 -0.39
CA TYR A 19 -0.97 -6.66 0.70
C TYR A 19 -0.23 -7.96 0.93
N ASP A 20 -0.45 -9.06 0.21
CA ASP A 20 0.43 -10.22 0.38
C ASP A 20 1.83 -9.94 -0.22
N PRO A 21 2.93 -10.22 0.49
CA PRO A 21 4.29 -10.00 -0.04
C PRO A 21 4.60 -10.82 -1.30
N LYS A 22 3.87 -11.90 -1.54
CA LYS A 22 3.99 -12.77 -2.73
C LYS A 22 2.89 -12.50 -3.75
N SER A 23 2.06 -11.48 -3.54
CA SER A 23 1.06 -11.07 -4.53
C SER A 23 1.76 -10.66 -5.83
N PRO A 24 1.32 -11.17 -6.99
CA PRO A 24 1.82 -10.71 -8.28
C PRO A 24 1.66 -9.19 -8.47
N LEU A 25 0.65 -8.57 -7.83
CA LEU A 25 0.48 -7.11 -7.90
C LEU A 25 1.62 -6.37 -7.22
N LEU A 26 2.10 -6.84 -6.07
CA LEU A 26 3.21 -6.21 -5.36
C LEU A 26 4.55 -6.40 -6.08
N ILE A 27 4.74 -7.58 -6.69
CA ILE A 27 5.97 -7.89 -7.43
C ILE A 27 6.11 -6.98 -8.66
N ASN A 28 4.99 -6.68 -9.34
CA ASN A 28 5.01 -5.92 -10.59
C ASN A 28 4.72 -4.42 -10.42
N GLU A 29 4.03 -4.02 -9.36
CA GLU A 29 3.63 -2.64 -9.11
C GLU A 29 3.91 -2.25 -7.65
N ARG A 30 4.62 -1.13 -7.49
CA ARG A 30 5.05 -0.60 -6.19
C ARG A 30 4.02 0.35 -5.62
N ASP A 31 3.32 1.10 -6.48
CA ASP A 31 2.33 2.08 -6.06
C ASP A 31 1.17 1.41 -5.30
N LEU A 32 1.01 1.80 -4.04
CA LEU A 32 -0.01 1.23 -3.17
C LEU A 32 -1.43 1.58 -3.64
N ASN A 33 -1.67 2.80 -4.10
CA ASN A 33 -3.01 3.24 -4.49
C ASN A 33 -3.46 2.48 -5.74
N PHE A 34 -2.56 2.31 -6.72
CA PHE A 34 -2.82 1.48 -7.89
C PHE A 34 -3.12 0.03 -7.49
N ARG A 35 -2.30 -0.57 -6.60
CA ARG A 35 -2.54 -1.92 -6.09
C ARG A 35 -3.91 -2.05 -5.42
N LYS A 36 -4.32 -1.09 -4.60
CA LYS A 36 -5.65 -1.07 -3.96
C LYS A 36 -6.77 -1.09 -5.01
N THR A 37 -6.65 -0.27 -6.06
CA THR A 37 -7.65 -0.21 -7.13
C THR A 37 -7.79 -1.54 -7.86
N ILE A 38 -6.68 -2.13 -8.31
CA ILE A 38 -6.71 -3.41 -9.03
C ILE A 38 -7.15 -4.57 -8.12
N ALA A 39 -6.68 -4.57 -6.86
CA ALA A 39 -7.09 -5.58 -5.89
C ALA A 39 -8.59 -5.54 -5.58
N ALA A 40 -9.20 -4.34 -5.56
CA ALA A 40 -10.63 -4.19 -5.34
C ALA A 40 -11.46 -4.80 -6.48
N ASP A 41 -11.02 -4.59 -7.72
CA ASP A 41 -11.64 -5.18 -8.91
C ASP A 41 -11.55 -6.71 -8.90
N ILE A 42 -10.34 -7.26 -8.69
CA ILE A 42 -10.11 -8.71 -8.59
C ILE A 42 -10.91 -9.34 -7.45
N ALA A 43 -11.05 -8.64 -6.33
CA ALA A 43 -11.79 -9.11 -5.17
C ALA A 43 -13.31 -9.07 -5.35
N GLY A 44 -13.82 -8.38 -6.39
CA GLY A 44 -15.25 -8.15 -6.59
C GLY A 44 -15.85 -7.26 -5.51
N LEU A 45 -15.12 -6.24 -5.07
CA LEU A 45 -15.70 -5.20 -4.20
C LEU A 45 -16.68 -4.33 -5.00
N PRO A 46 -17.75 -3.82 -4.37
CA PRO A 46 -18.79 -3.07 -5.07
C PRO A 46 -18.30 -1.66 -5.45
N ALA A 47 -17.65 -1.53 -6.62
CA ALA A 47 -17.08 -0.26 -7.08
C ALA A 47 -18.07 0.92 -7.17
N LYS A 48 -19.38 0.64 -7.23
CA LYS A 48 -20.45 1.65 -7.25
C LYS A 48 -20.82 2.19 -5.87
N ASP A 49 -20.38 1.53 -4.81
CA ASP A 49 -20.62 1.95 -3.42
C ASP A 49 -19.43 2.79 -2.95
N GLU A 50 -19.46 4.09 -3.27
CA GLU A 50 -18.34 5.01 -3.03
C GLU A 50 -17.98 5.14 -1.55
N GLU A 51 -18.97 5.20 -0.66
CA GLU A 51 -18.75 5.29 0.79
C GLU A 51 -18.06 4.02 1.30
N TYR A 52 -18.53 2.85 0.87
CA TYR A 52 -17.89 1.59 1.21
C TYR A 52 -16.44 1.53 0.68
N MET A 53 -16.22 1.90 -0.57
CA MET A 53 -14.89 1.87 -1.19
C MET A 53 -13.93 2.86 -0.53
N ASP A 54 -14.38 4.08 -0.22
CA ASP A 54 -13.58 5.06 0.53
C ASP A 54 -13.21 4.50 1.90
N SER A 55 -14.14 3.84 2.59
CA SER A 55 -13.85 3.21 3.89
C SER A 55 -12.79 2.10 3.81
N VAL A 56 -12.77 1.35 2.70
CA VAL A 56 -11.78 0.29 2.43
C VAL A 56 -10.42 0.88 2.07
N TYR A 57 -10.36 1.94 1.28
CA TYR A 57 -9.09 2.55 0.86
C TYR A 57 -8.44 3.39 1.97
N SER A 58 -9.25 4.03 2.80
CA SER A 58 -8.83 4.88 3.94
C SER A 58 -8.60 4.11 5.24
N PHE A 59 -8.73 2.77 5.23
CA PHE A 59 -8.63 1.95 6.44
C PHE A 59 -9.60 2.32 7.57
N SER A 60 -10.69 3.03 7.28
CA SER A 60 -11.74 3.31 8.26
C SER A 60 -12.75 2.16 8.38
N HIS A 61 -12.77 1.20 7.45
CA HIS A 61 -13.62 0.02 7.53
C HIS A 61 -13.16 -0.94 8.65
N PRO A 62 -13.91 -1.11 9.75
CA PRO A 62 -13.40 -1.81 10.95
C PRO A 62 -13.00 -3.27 10.71
N PHE A 63 -13.77 -3.99 9.88
CA PHE A 63 -13.47 -5.39 9.58
C PHE A 63 -12.22 -5.55 8.71
N LEU A 64 -11.91 -4.56 7.85
CA LEU A 64 -10.73 -4.64 7.01
C LEU A 64 -9.47 -4.57 7.87
N VAL A 65 -9.42 -3.62 8.81
CA VAL A 65 -8.28 -3.42 9.70
C VAL A 65 -8.04 -4.66 10.56
N ASP A 66 -9.08 -5.18 11.22
CA ASP A 66 -8.97 -6.38 12.05
C ASP A 66 -8.51 -7.60 11.23
N MET A 67 -9.04 -7.77 10.02
CA MET A 67 -8.63 -8.86 9.13
C MET A 67 -7.19 -8.69 8.63
N LEU A 68 -6.76 -7.48 8.30
CA LEU A 68 -5.40 -7.21 7.84
C LEU A 68 -4.38 -7.46 8.97
N ILE A 69 -4.67 -7.04 10.20
CA ILE A 69 -3.83 -7.32 11.37
C ILE A 69 -3.71 -8.83 11.58
N LYS A 70 -4.84 -9.56 11.57
CA LYS A 70 -4.84 -11.02 11.68
C LYS A 70 -4.07 -11.66 10.52
N TYR A 71 -4.16 -11.09 9.33
CA TYR A 71 -3.44 -11.55 8.15
C TYR A 71 -1.93 -11.46 8.36
N PHE A 72 -1.43 -10.30 8.79
CA PHE A 72 -0.01 -10.08 9.07
C PHE A 72 0.50 -11.02 10.17
N MET A 73 -0.27 -11.19 11.24
CA MET A 73 0.10 -12.06 12.36
C MET A 73 0.18 -13.54 11.98
N ARG A 74 -0.72 -14.03 11.11
CA ARG A 74 -0.89 -15.46 10.85
C ARG A 74 -0.27 -15.94 9.55
N PHE A 75 -0.22 -15.11 8.52
CA PHE A 75 0.19 -15.52 7.17
C PHE A 75 1.52 -14.89 6.76
N SER A 76 1.63 -13.56 6.77
CA SER A 76 2.89 -12.88 6.41
C SER A 76 4.01 -13.17 7.42
N LYS A 77 3.70 -13.13 8.72
CA LYS A 77 4.63 -13.42 9.83
C LYS A 77 5.93 -12.61 9.81
N SER A 78 5.95 -11.45 9.14
CA SER A 78 7.06 -10.50 9.15
C SER A 78 6.60 -9.15 9.68
N LYS A 79 7.30 -8.66 10.70
CA LYS A 79 7.05 -7.33 11.27
C LYS A 79 7.57 -6.25 10.33
N GLU A 80 8.66 -6.52 9.63
CA GLU A 80 9.26 -5.65 8.63
C GLU A 80 8.27 -5.37 7.52
N TYR A 81 7.61 -6.41 7.00
CA TYR A 81 6.63 -6.24 5.94
C TYR A 81 5.35 -5.56 6.41
N ALA A 82 4.86 -5.89 7.61
CA ALA A 82 3.74 -5.17 8.20
C ALA A 82 4.09 -3.67 8.35
N ALA A 83 5.31 -3.34 8.77
CA ALA A 83 5.78 -1.96 8.85
C ALA A 83 5.83 -1.27 7.49
N ILE A 84 6.27 -1.96 6.43
CA ILE A 84 6.21 -1.44 5.05
C ILE A 84 4.80 -0.98 4.72
N VAL A 85 3.80 -1.85 4.87
CA VAL A 85 2.41 -1.53 4.51
C VAL A 85 1.87 -0.36 5.35
N VAL A 86 2.21 -0.30 6.64
CA VAL A 86 1.78 0.80 7.52
C VAL A 86 2.39 2.13 7.07
N ILE A 87 3.70 2.16 6.80
CA ILE A 87 4.38 3.40 6.42
C ILE A 87 3.92 3.85 5.03
N GLU A 88 3.70 2.95 4.07
CA GLU A 88 3.14 3.31 2.76
C GLU A 88 1.77 3.99 2.88
N ASN A 89 0.89 3.48 3.75
CA ASN A 89 -0.41 4.12 3.99
C ASN A 89 -0.25 5.49 4.65
N CYS A 90 0.57 5.58 5.69
CA CYS A 90 0.87 6.83 6.39
C CYS A 90 1.43 7.91 5.44
N PHE A 91 2.31 7.49 4.52
CA PHE A 91 2.89 8.34 3.50
C PHE A 91 1.82 8.95 2.59
N TRP A 92 0.91 8.14 2.07
CA TRP A 92 -0.14 8.64 1.17
C TRP A 92 -1.19 9.49 1.89
N GLU A 93 -1.56 9.15 3.12
CA GLU A 93 -2.45 9.97 3.95
C GLU A 93 -1.83 11.34 4.26
N SER A 94 -0.55 11.35 4.64
CA SER A 94 0.19 12.59 4.94
C SER A 94 0.39 13.42 3.67
N THR A 95 0.66 12.78 2.54
CA THR A 95 0.73 13.44 1.23
C THR A 95 -0.59 14.12 0.87
N LYS A 96 -1.73 13.44 1.06
CA LYS A 96 -3.06 14.01 0.84
C LYS A 96 -3.27 15.26 1.69
N LYS A 97 -2.94 15.20 2.99
CA LYS A 97 -3.03 16.36 3.92
C LYS A 97 -2.11 17.51 3.54
N LEU A 98 -0.92 17.25 2.99
CA LEU A 98 -0.01 18.30 2.53
C LEU A 98 -0.54 19.04 1.30
N LEU A 99 -1.31 18.36 0.44
CA LEU A 99 -1.93 18.95 -0.75
C LEU A 99 -3.15 19.82 -0.44
N GLU A 100 -3.85 19.57 0.68
CA GLU A 100 -4.97 20.40 1.13
C GLU A 100 -4.53 21.85 1.38
N PRO A 101 -5.26 22.88 0.95
CA PRO A 101 -4.86 24.28 1.13
C PRO A 101 -4.72 24.65 2.62
N ILE A 102 -3.88 25.65 2.92
CA ILE A 102 -3.80 26.17 4.28
C ILE A 102 -5.06 26.99 4.57
N GLU A 103 -5.84 26.52 5.53
CA GLU A 103 -7.03 27.21 6.01
C GLU A 103 -6.76 27.88 7.36
N GLY A 104 -7.41 29.02 7.60
CA GLY A 104 -7.34 29.72 8.89
C GLY A 104 -7.96 31.11 8.81
N LYS A 105 -8.78 31.46 9.80
CA LYS A 105 -9.46 32.77 9.90
C LYS A 105 -8.56 33.84 10.50
N SER A 106 -7.57 33.44 11.28
CA SER A 106 -6.59 34.32 11.91
C SER A 106 -5.16 34.01 11.47
N SER A 107 -4.27 35.00 11.55
CA SER A 107 -2.84 34.80 11.26
C SER A 107 -2.20 33.72 12.14
N LYS A 108 -2.68 33.54 13.38
CA LYS A 108 -2.21 32.48 14.27
C LYS A 108 -2.57 31.09 13.75
N GLU A 109 -3.83 30.88 13.36
CA GLU A 109 -4.28 29.59 12.81
C GLU A 109 -3.53 29.25 11.51
N GLN A 110 -3.31 30.25 10.65
CA GLN A 110 -2.54 30.07 9.43
C GLN A 110 -1.08 29.69 9.71
N LEU A 111 -0.44 30.34 10.70
CA LEU A 111 0.92 29.99 11.12
C LEU A 111 0.99 28.58 11.71
N ASP A 112 0.03 28.20 12.57
CA ASP A 112 -0.03 26.85 13.15
C ASP A 112 -0.22 25.78 12.06
N ALA A 113 -1.05 26.06 11.06
CA ALA A 113 -1.25 25.17 9.91
C ALA A 113 0.01 25.02 9.05
N VAL A 114 0.73 26.12 8.80
CA VAL A 114 2.03 26.10 8.10
C VAL A 114 3.06 25.25 8.87
N GLN A 115 3.14 25.41 10.19
CA GLN A 115 4.05 24.63 11.02
C GLN A 115 3.72 23.14 10.98
N LYS A 116 2.44 22.76 11.08
CA LYS A 116 2.00 21.36 10.95
C LYS A 116 2.39 20.77 9.59
N LYS A 117 2.20 21.52 8.50
CA LYS A 117 2.63 21.08 7.17
C LYS A 117 4.15 20.90 7.07
N SER A 118 4.93 21.80 7.65
CA SER A 118 6.39 21.65 7.70
C SER A 118 6.79 20.37 8.43
N ALA A 119 6.18 20.08 9.58
CA ALA A 119 6.46 18.87 10.35
C ALA A 119 6.06 17.59 9.60
N LEU A 120 4.89 17.59 8.92
CA LEU A 120 4.46 16.47 8.09
C LEU A 120 5.43 16.21 6.92
N LYS A 121 5.95 17.27 6.30
CA LYS A 121 6.95 17.15 5.23
C LYS A 121 8.23 16.46 5.72
N ASP A 122 8.74 16.85 6.89
CA ASP A 122 9.94 16.25 7.46
C ASP A 122 9.74 14.76 7.81
N GLU A 123 8.54 14.35 8.22
CA GLU A 123 8.23 12.94 8.44
C GLU A 123 8.08 12.16 7.12
N LEU A 124 7.53 12.76 6.06
CA LEU A 124 7.49 12.11 4.74
C LEU A 124 8.88 11.78 4.21
N ASP A 125 9.84 12.70 4.36
CA ASP A 125 11.23 12.47 3.95
C ASP A 125 11.83 11.28 4.71
N LYS A 126 11.53 11.15 6.01
CA LYS A 126 11.95 10.00 6.82
C LYS A 126 11.24 8.71 6.41
N ASP A 127 9.96 8.78 6.09
CA ASP A 127 9.16 7.63 5.68
C ASP A 127 9.63 7.04 4.35
N ILE A 128 10.03 7.87 3.39
CA ILE A 128 10.67 7.42 2.13
C ILE A 128 11.92 6.59 2.43
N ILE A 129 12.81 7.11 3.27
CA ILE A 129 14.06 6.42 3.65
C ILE A 129 13.77 5.11 4.40
N ARG A 130 12.78 5.12 5.32
CA ARG A 130 12.37 3.93 6.08
C ARG A 130 11.80 2.85 5.16
N ILE A 131 10.91 3.22 4.24
CA ILE A 131 10.29 2.32 3.26
C ILE A 131 11.38 1.65 2.42
N ASP A 132 12.29 2.42 1.83
CA ASP A 132 13.36 1.88 0.99
C ASP A 132 14.27 0.91 1.75
N LYS A 133 14.63 1.26 2.99
CA LYS A 133 15.45 0.41 3.85
C LYS A 133 14.73 -0.91 4.19
N LEU A 134 13.45 -0.83 4.56
CA LEU A 134 12.67 -2.01 4.89
C LEU A 134 12.46 -2.91 3.68
N TYR A 135 12.20 -2.34 2.51
CA TYR A 135 12.06 -3.10 1.27
C TYR A 135 13.35 -3.84 0.89
N LYS A 136 14.50 -3.16 0.97
CA LYS A 136 15.82 -3.81 0.77
C LYS A 136 16.06 -4.93 1.77
N SER A 137 15.73 -4.69 3.04
CA SER A 137 15.88 -5.70 4.09
C SER A 137 14.92 -6.89 3.93
N PHE A 138 13.71 -6.67 3.40
CA PHE A 138 12.66 -7.68 3.34
C PHE A 138 12.74 -8.56 2.08
N PHE A 139 12.98 -7.96 0.90
CA PHE A 139 13.13 -8.73 -0.35
C PHE A 139 14.55 -9.26 -0.55
N GLY A 140 15.44 -8.99 0.40
CA GLY A 140 16.83 -9.42 0.41
C GLY A 140 17.71 -8.45 -0.39
N GLU A 141 18.91 -8.20 0.12
CA GLU A 141 20.00 -7.48 -0.54
C GLU A 141 20.56 -8.25 -1.76
N ASP A 142 19.70 -8.94 -2.50
CA ASP A 142 20.10 -9.80 -3.61
C ASP A 142 20.20 -8.96 -4.89
N VAL A 143 21.14 -8.00 -4.85
CA VAL A 143 21.51 -7.13 -5.98
C VAL A 143 21.81 -7.98 -7.25
N GLU A 144 22.23 -9.23 -7.06
CA GLU A 144 22.49 -10.19 -8.13
C GLU A 144 21.21 -10.81 -8.74
N LEU A 145 20.16 -10.99 -7.96
CA LEU A 145 18.84 -11.43 -8.42
C LEU A 145 18.04 -10.29 -9.06
N GLU A 146 18.17 -9.05 -8.57
CA GLU A 146 17.63 -7.85 -9.22
C GLU A 146 18.23 -7.60 -10.62
N LYS A 147 19.54 -7.86 -10.81
CA LYS A 147 20.19 -7.78 -12.13
C LYS A 147 19.68 -8.84 -13.09
N LYS A 148 19.33 -10.04 -12.60
CA LYS A 148 18.80 -11.15 -13.41
C LYS A 148 17.29 -11.02 -13.70
N GLY A 149 16.51 -10.46 -12.77
CA GLY A 149 15.07 -10.24 -12.92
C GLY A 149 14.69 -9.07 -13.84
N LYS A 150 15.63 -8.19 -14.17
CA LYS A 150 15.47 -7.12 -15.17
C LYS A 150 15.56 -7.59 -16.63
N LEU A 151 15.65 -8.90 -16.89
CA LEU A 151 15.38 -9.41 -18.22
C LEU A 151 13.89 -9.24 -18.50
N LYS A 152 13.52 -8.13 -19.16
CA LYS A 152 12.22 -8.01 -19.80
C LYS A 152 11.99 -9.30 -20.57
N ILE A 153 10.93 -10.03 -20.23
CA ILE A 153 10.50 -11.21 -20.98
C ILE A 153 10.00 -10.69 -22.34
N THR A 154 10.93 -10.48 -23.26
CA THR A 154 10.68 -10.26 -24.67
C THR A 154 10.97 -11.56 -25.42
N PRO A 155 10.32 -11.82 -26.56
CA PRO A 155 10.60 -12.99 -27.38
C PRO A 155 12.09 -13.14 -27.71
N GLU A 156 12.82 -12.02 -27.88
CA GLU A 156 14.26 -12.06 -28.15
C GLU A 156 15.11 -12.55 -26.97
N ASN A 157 14.66 -12.31 -25.73
CA ASN A 157 15.39 -12.75 -24.53
C ASN A 157 15.09 -14.21 -24.17
N ILE A 158 13.92 -14.72 -24.53
CA ILE A 158 13.59 -16.16 -24.40
C ILE A 158 14.44 -16.99 -25.36
N ALA A 159 14.65 -16.52 -26.60
CA ALA A 159 15.49 -17.20 -27.58
C ALA A 159 16.95 -17.37 -27.13
N LYS A 160 17.45 -16.51 -26.24
CA LYS A 160 18.81 -16.60 -25.69
C LYS A 160 18.98 -17.64 -24.58
N LEU A 161 17.89 -18.19 -24.03
CA LEU A 161 17.92 -19.23 -23.00
C LEU A 161 17.95 -20.65 -23.57
N PHE A 162 17.67 -20.81 -24.87
CA PHE A 162 17.60 -22.09 -25.57
C PHE A 162 18.74 -22.30 -26.59
N ASN A 163 19.78 -21.45 -26.54
CA ASN A 163 21.03 -21.60 -27.29
C ASN A 163 22.18 -21.90 -26.33
#